data_AF-A0A356BFN0-F1
#
_entry.id   AF-A0A356BFN0-F1
#
_cell.length_a   1.000
_cell.length_b   1.000
_cell.length_c   1.000
_cell.angle_alpha   90.00
_cell.angle_beta   90.00
_cell.angle_gamma   90.00
#
_symmetry.space_group_name_H-M   'P 1'
#
loop_
_entity.id
_entity.type
_entity.pdbx_description
1 polymer ?
#
loop_
_entity_poly.entity_id
_entity_poly.type
_entity_poly.pdbx_seq_one_letter_code
_entity_poly.pdbx_strand_id
1 'polypeptide(L)'
;RLLTAQGYHMTVLDHSADQIDVLRRFGNKAYYGDAARLDLLHAAGASDAQLLVIAIDAPDKTLEIVELAHKHFPKLRIAARAIDRRHAYQLLRLGVEHFKRETFDSAVNLGVDALKLLGNSEESAEKAGTLFRAHDNASLKILADVWGDDASYGVAIRQRTEDLKQVLMKDKEQQSKLKCSDAPEVCQSTPANEIR
;
A
#
# COMPACT_ATOMS: atom_id res chain seq x y z
N ARG A 1 -1.24 -1.64 17.82
CA ARG A 1 0.17 -1.45 18.24
C ARG A 1 0.70 -0.05 17.90
N LEU A 2 0.91 0.32 16.63
CA LEU A 2 1.40 1.66 16.25
C LEU A 2 0.53 2.79 16.82
N LEU A 3 -0.80 2.72 16.60
CA LEU A 3 -1.74 3.72 17.13
C LEU A 3 -1.78 3.75 18.66
N THR A 4 -1.74 2.60 19.31
CA THR A 4 -1.68 2.48 20.78
C THR A 4 -0.44 3.16 21.36
N ALA A 5 0.72 3.03 20.70
CA ALA A 5 1.96 3.68 21.12
C ALA A 5 1.90 5.21 21.03
N GLN A 6 0.99 5.76 20.21
CA GLN A 6 0.70 7.19 20.12
C GLN A 6 -0.44 7.64 21.05
N GLY A 7 -0.94 6.75 21.92
CA GLY A 7 -1.97 7.06 22.90
C GLY A 7 -3.42 6.99 22.39
N TYR A 8 -3.66 6.46 21.18
CA TYR A 8 -5.02 6.29 20.68
C TYR A 8 -5.72 5.10 21.34
N HIS A 9 -6.92 5.35 21.87
CA HIS A 9 -7.83 4.31 22.32
C HIS A 9 -8.47 3.60 21.12
N MET A 10 -8.57 2.28 21.20
CA MET A 10 -9.18 1.47 20.14
C MET A 10 -10.09 0.39 20.70
N THR A 11 -11.15 0.12 19.95
CA THR A 11 -11.97 -1.06 20.08
C THR A 11 -11.62 -2.02 18.95
N VAL A 12 -11.31 -3.27 19.26
CA VAL A 12 -10.95 -4.30 18.28
C VAL A 12 -12.11 -5.29 18.10
N LEU A 13 -12.39 -5.65 16.85
CA LEU A 13 -13.32 -6.71 16.49
C LEU A 13 -12.49 -7.82 15.83
N ASP A 14 -12.62 -9.05 16.31
CA ASP A 14 -11.91 -10.21 15.75
C ASP A 14 -12.79 -11.47 15.83
N HIS A 15 -12.56 -12.42 14.92
CA HIS A 15 -13.25 -13.71 14.88
C HIS A 15 -12.47 -14.80 15.64
N SER A 16 -11.27 -14.51 16.15
CA SER A 16 -10.47 -15.40 16.97
C SER A 16 -10.63 -15.07 18.45
N ALA A 17 -11.19 -15.99 19.23
CA ALA A 17 -11.31 -15.85 20.67
C ALA A 17 -9.94 -15.69 21.35
N ASP A 18 -8.93 -16.42 20.86
CA ASP A 18 -7.55 -16.35 21.37
C ASP A 18 -6.96 -14.93 21.19
N GLN A 19 -7.18 -14.30 20.03
CA GLN A 19 -6.72 -12.93 19.79
C GLN A 19 -7.44 -11.92 20.70
N ILE A 20 -8.74 -12.12 20.94
CA ILE A 20 -9.52 -11.26 21.85
C ILE A 20 -8.98 -11.32 23.27
N ASP A 21 -8.65 -12.51 23.78
CA ASP A 21 -8.12 -12.68 25.12
C ASP A 21 -6.76 -11.99 25.30
N VAL A 22 -5.90 -12.08 24.29
CA VAL A 22 -4.62 -11.35 24.26
C VAL A 22 -4.89 -9.84 24.29
N LEU A 23 -5.77 -9.32 23.45
CA LEU A 23 -6.06 -7.89 23.34
C LEU A 23 -6.66 -7.29 24.62
N ARG A 24 -7.52 -8.04 25.31
CA ARG A 24 -8.12 -7.65 26.60
C ARG A 24 -7.07 -7.54 27.70
N ARG A 25 -6.08 -8.45 27.74
CA ARG A 25 -4.96 -8.38 28.70
C ARG A 25 -4.12 -7.11 28.53
N PHE A 26 -4.08 -6.55 27.33
CA PHE A 26 -3.40 -5.28 27.04
C PHE A 26 -4.30 -4.04 27.18
N GLY A 27 -5.46 -4.17 27.83
CA GLY A 27 -6.34 -3.05 28.19
C GLY A 27 -7.20 -2.51 27.05
N ASN A 28 -7.28 -3.19 25.91
CA ASN A 28 -8.14 -2.77 24.80
C ASN A 28 -9.55 -3.34 24.96
N LYS A 29 -10.57 -2.56 24.58
CA LYS A 29 -11.93 -3.10 24.40
C LYS A 29 -11.91 -4.03 23.19
N ALA A 30 -12.38 -5.26 23.34
CA ALA A 30 -12.34 -6.26 22.28
C ALA A 30 -13.63 -7.08 22.24
N TYR A 31 -14.19 -7.20 21.04
CA TYR A 31 -15.45 -7.89 20.75
C TYR A 31 -15.19 -9.07 19.81
N TYR A 32 -15.72 -10.23 20.17
CA TYR A 32 -15.68 -11.41 19.33
C TYR A 32 -16.88 -11.43 18.38
N GLY A 33 -16.64 -11.58 17.08
CA GLY A 33 -17.71 -11.75 16.09
C GLY A 33 -17.34 -11.28 14.68
N ASP A 34 -18.29 -11.44 13.74
CA ASP A 34 -18.15 -10.96 12.36
C ASP A 34 -18.23 -9.43 12.32
N ALA A 35 -17.16 -8.77 11.88
CA ALA A 35 -17.08 -7.32 11.75
C ALA A 35 -18.04 -6.74 10.68
N ALA A 36 -18.59 -7.58 9.79
CA ALA A 36 -19.65 -7.19 8.87
C ALA A 36 -21.04 -7.10 9.53
N ARG A 37 -21.15 -7.35 10.83
CA ARG A 37 -22.42 -7.17 11.56
C ARG A 37 -22.61 -5.73 12.03
N LEU A 38 -23.68 -5.10 11.58
CA LEU A 38 -24.03 -3.72 11.94
C LEU A 38 -24.21 -3.51 13.45
N ASP A 39 -24.86 -4.46 14.14
CA ASP A 39 -25.06 -4.38 15.59
C ASP A 39 -23.73 -4.45 16.37
N LEU A 40 -22.77 -5.25 15.88
CA LEU A 40 -21.43 -5.34 16.45
C LEU A 40 -20.63 -4.05 16.22
N LEU A 41 -20.73 -3.44 15.03
CA LEU A 41 -20.12 -2.13 14.75
C LEU A 41 -20.67 -1.04 15.67
N HIS A 42 -21.98 -1.01 15.91
CA HIS A 42 -22.59 -0.10 16.88
C HIS A 42 -22.08 -0.36 18.30
N ALA A 43 -22.07 -1.63 18.74
CA ALA A 43 -21.57 -2.00 20.07
C ALA A 43 -20.10 -1.62 20.27
N ALA A 44 -19.30 -1.63 19.19
CA ALA A 44 -17.91 -1.22 19.20
C ALA A 44 -17.70 0.30 19.24
N GLY A 45 -18.78 1.10 19.08
CA GLY A 45 -18.74 2.56 19.10
C GLY A 45 -18.51 3.21 17.73
N ALA A 46 -18.83 2.51 16.62
CA ALA A 46 -18.63 3.05 15.27
C ALA A 46 -19.37 4.39 15.02
N SER A 47 -20.47 4.64 15.73
CA SER A 47 -21.22 5.92 15.67
C SER A 47 -20.41 7.13 16.11
N ASP A 48 -19.52 6.95 17.10
CA ASP A 48 -18.74 8.03 17.71
C ASP A 48 -17.25 7.97 17.32
N ALA A 49 -16.85 6.90 16.63
CA ALA A 49 -15.46 6.69 16.22
C ALA A 49 -15.02 7.67 15.12
N GLN A 50 -13.74 8.03 15.16
CA GLN A 50 -13.13 8.94 14.19
C GLN A 50 -12.55 8.22 12.96
N LEU A 51 -12.27 6.93 13.09
CA LEU A 51 -11.59 6.10 12.11
C LEU A 51 -11.97 4.63 12.30
N LEU A 52 -12.29 3.96 11.20
CA LEU A 52 -12.40 2.51 11.07
C LEU A 52 -11.17 1.99 10.30
N VAL A 53 -10.44 1.05 10.89
CA VAL A 53 -9.35 0.34 10.22
C VAL A 53 -9.81 -1.08 9.89
N ILE A 54 -9.98 -1.39 8.61
CA ILE A 54 -10.36 -2.73 8.15
C ILE A 54 -9.08 -3.50 7.84
N ALA A 55 -8.72 -4.44 8.71
CA ALA A 55 -7.46 -5.19 8.65
C ALA A 55 -7.63 -6.70 8.41
N ILE A 56 -8.81 -7.13 7.96
CA ILE A 56 -9.12 -8.54 7.68
C ILE A 56 -8.55 -8.99 6.32
N ASP A 57 -8.42 -10.30 6.13
CA ASP A 57 -7.89 -10.94 4.92
C ASP A 57 -8.97 -11.36 3.90
N ALA A 58 -10.25 -11.29 4.28
CA ALA A 58 -11.38 -11.57 3.39
C ALA A 58 -11.76 -10.32 2.56
N PRO A 59 -11.49 -10.28 1.24
CA PRO A 59 -11.74 -9.09 0.43
C PRO A 59 -13.24 -8.77 0.30
N ASP A 60 -14.08 -9.77 0.06
CA ASP A 60 -15.53 -9.55 -0.07
C ASP A 60 -16.14 -8.99 1.22
N LYS A 61 -15.70 -9.48 2.37
CA LYS A 61 -16.09 -8.96 3.69
C LYS A 61 -15.58 -7.54 3.92
N THR A 62 -14.40 -7.21 3.41
CA THR A 62 -13.87 -5.83 3.48
C THR A 62 -14.79 -4.88 2.74
N LEU A 63 -15.22 -5.24 1.53
CA LEU A 63 -16.16 -4.43 0.73
C LEU A 63 -17.53 -4.31 1.42
N GLU A 64 -18.06 -5.40 1.97
CA GLU A 64 -19.31 -5.40 2.76
C GLU A 64 -19.24 -4.42 3.94
N ILE A 65 -18.14 -4.43 4.69
CA ILE A 65 -17.91 -3.51 5.83
C ILE A 65 -17.84 -2.06 5.36
N VAL A 66 -17.16 -1.79 4.23
CA VAL A 66 -17.08 -0.44 3.66
C VAL A 66 -18.46 0.10 3.30
N GLU A 67 -19.30 -0.70 2.63
CA GLU A 67 -20.65 -0.30 2.26
C GLU A 67 -21.53 -0.02 3.49
N LEU A 68 -21.47 -0.89 4.51
CA LEU A 68 -22.16 -0.69 5.78
C LEU A 68 -21.69 0.59 6.47
N ALA A 69 -20.37 0.84 6.50
CA ALA A 69 -19.80 2.02 7.13
C ALA A 69 -20.23 3.31 6.43
N HIS A 70 -20.19 3.35 5.10
CA HIS A 70 -20.68 4.51 4.35
C HIS A 70 -22.17 4.76 4.56
N LYS A 71 -22.98 3.70 4.62
CA LYS A 71 -24.44 3.82 4.79
C LYS A 71 -24.85 4.27 6.19
N HIS A 72 -24.22 3.73 7.23
CA HIS A 72 -24.66 3.91 8.62
C HIS A 72 -23.81 4.90 9.42
N PHE A 73 -22.55 5.10 9.03
CA PHE A 73 -21.58 5.94 9.72
C PHE A 73 -20.89 6.92 8.75
N PRO A 74 -21.62 7.85 8.09
CA PRO A 74 -21.08 8.68 7.01
C PRO A 74 -19.93 9.62 7.44
N LYS A 75 -19.77 9.87 8.75
CA LYS A 75 -18.65 10.65 9.31
C LYS A 75 -17.40 9.82 9.61
N LEU A 76 -17.53 8.48 9.58
CA LEU A 76 -16.47 7.55 9.92
C LEU A 76 -15.48 7.46 8.76
N ARG A 77 -14.24 7.89 9.00
CA ARG A 77 -13.17 7.72 8.01
C ARG A 77 -12.78 6.25 7.96
N ILE A 78 -12.39 5.77 6.78
CA ILE A 78 -12.04 4.36 6.56
C ILE A 78 -10.60 4.28 6.09
N ALA A 79 -9.82 3.42 6.73
CA ALA A 79 -8.55 2.92 6.21
C ALA A 79 -8.65 1.40 6.02
N ALA A 80 -8.24 0.88 4.86
CA ALA A 80 -8.45 -0.53 4.53
C ALA A 80 -7.17 -1.25 4.08
N ARG A 81 -7.07 -2.53 4.45
CA ARG A 81 -6.14 -3.49 3.82
C ARG A 81 -6.73 -3.90 2.47
N ALA A 82 -5.94 -3.72 1.42
CA ALA A 82 -6.20 -4.32 0.11
C ALA A 82 -5.33 -5.58 -0.03
N ILE A 83 -5.90 -6.67 -0.50
CA ILE A 83 -5.16 -7.93 -0.71
C ILE A 83 -4.24 -7.78 -1.92
N ASP A 84 -4.78 -7.25 -3.01
CA ASP A 84 -4.06 -7.07 -4.26
C ASP A 84 -4.51 -5.79 -5.00
N ARG A 85 -4.06 -5.66 -6.25
CA ARG A 85 -4.40 -4.56 -7.15
C ARG A 85 -5.88 -4.53 -7.53
N ARG A 86 -6.52 -5.68 -7.72
CA ARG A 86 -7.95 -5.78 -8.05
C ARG A 86 -8.81 -5.32 -6.87
N HIS A 87 -8.51 -5.80 -5.67
CA HIS A 87 -9.21 -5.38 -4.46
C HIS A 87 -9.03 -3.87 -4.21
N ALA A 88 -7.84 -3.32 -4.46
CA ALA A 88 -7.63 -1.88 -4.41
C ALA A 88 -8.52 -1.08 -5.38
N TYR A 89 -8.78 -1.59 -6.60
CA TYR A 89 -9.73 -0.95 -7.53
C TYR A 89 -11.16 -0.99 -7.00
N GLN A 90 -11.58 -2.09 -6.37
CA GLN A 90 -12.91 -2.19 -5.76
C GLN A 90 -13.07 -1.19 -4.61
N LEU A 91 -12.04 -1.05 -3.76
CA LEU A 91 -12.01 -0.04 -2.69
C LEU A 91 -12.09 1.40 -3.24
N LEU A 92 -11.33 1.71 -4.29
CA LEU A 92 -11.39 3.01 -4.96
C LEU A 92 -12.79 3.30 -5.52
N ARG A 93 -13.45 2.32 -6.13
CA ARG A 93 -14.84 2.47 -6.63
C ARG A 93 -15.86 2.74 -5.53
N LEU A 94 -15.63 2.22 -4.33
CA LEU A 94 -16.44 2.51 -3.15
C LEU A 94 -16.08 3.84 -2.47
N GLY A 95 -15.09 4.58 -2.99
CA GLY A 95 -14.67 5.88 -2.43
C GLY A 95 -13.65 5.78 -1.29
N VAL A 96 -13.04 4.61 -1.08
CA VAL A 96 -11.99 4.44 -0.08
C VAL A 96 -10.63 4.81 -0.70
N GLU A 97 -10.12 5.99 -0.36
CA GLU A 97 -8.82 6.46 -0.84
C GLU A 97 -7.64 6.03 0.05
N HIS A 98 -7.91 5.74 1.33
CA HIS A 98 -6.89 5.34 2.29
C HIS A 98 -6.84 3.82 2.38
N PHE A 99 -6.04 3.19 1.51
CA PHE A 99 -5.77 1.76 1.61
C PHE A 99 -4.29 1.44 1.40
N LYS A 100 -3.92 0.23 1.83
CA LYS A 100 -2.58 -0.33 1.60
C LYS A 100 -2.70 -1.75 1.07
N ARG A 101 -2.02 -2.02 -0.04
CA ARG A 101 -1.83 -3.38 -0.57
C ARG A 101 -0.86 -4.12 0.35
N GLU A 102 -1.29 -5.25 0.87
CA GLU A 102 -0.66 -5.90 2.03
C GLU A 102 0.82 -6.26 1.83
N THR A 103 1.22 -6.70 0.64
CA THR A 103 2.59 -7.15 0.34
C THR A 103 3.43 -6.10 -0.38
N PHE A 104 2.80 -5.04 -0.91
CA PHE A 104 3.43 -4.13 -1.87
C PHE A 104 4.63 -3.40 -1.27
N ASP A 105 4.46 -2.76 -0.11
CA ASP A 105 5.52 -1.95 0.49
C ASP A 105 6.73 -2.82 0.92
N SER A 106 6.49 -4.03 1.43
CA SER A 106 7.55 -4.99 1.76
C SER A 106 8.29 -5.51 0.52
N ALA A 107 7.56 -5.79 -0.57
CA ALA A 107 8.16 -6.23 -1.83
C ALA A 107 9.06 -5.14 -2.45
N VAL A 108 8.65 -3.87 -2.36
CA VAL A 108 9.48 -2.73 -2.80
C VAL A 108 10.76 -2.65 -1.98
N ASN A 109 10.68 -2.78 -0.65
CA ASN A 109 11.86 -2.74 0.21
C ASN A 109 12.82 -3.90 -0.09
N LEU A 110 12.30 -5.11 -0.33
CA LEU A 110 13.13 -6.24 -0.76
C LEU A 110 13.81 -5.96 -2.12
N GLY A 111 13.12 -5.29 -3.05
CA GLY A 111 13.70 -4.84 -4.31
C GLY A 111 14.83 -3.81 -4.10
N VAL A 112 14.68 -2.90 -3.15
CA VAL A 112 15.73 -1.94 -2.75
C VAL A 112 16.94 -2.69 -2.20
N ASP A 113 16.75 -3.66 -1.31
CA ASP A 113 17.84 -4.49 -0.78
C ASP A 113 18.55 -5.29 -1.88
N ALA A 114 17.79 -5.85 -2.83
CA ALA A 114 18.35 -6.53 -3.99
C ALA A 114 19.22 -5.60 -4.85
N LEU A 115 18.80 -4.34 -5.06
CA LEU A 115 19.61 -3.34 -5.78
C LEU A 115 20.92 -3.04 -5.04
N LYS A 116 20.88 -2.94 -3.70
CA LYS A 116 22.10 -2.75 -2.87
C LYS A 116 23.05 -3.94 -3.03
N LEU A 117 22.54 -5.18 -3.00
CA LEU A 117 23.33 -6.40 -3.20
C LEU A 117 23.94 -6.50 -4.60
N LEU A 118 23.28 -5.94 -5.61
CA LEU A 118 23.80 -5.83 -6.98
C LEU A 118 24.82 -4.69 -7.18
N GLY A 119 25.23 -4.02 -6.09
CA GLY A 119 26.29 -3.01 -6.10
C GLY A 119 25.84 -1.57 -6.31
N ASN A 120 24.53 -1.29 -6.23
CA ASN A 120 24.05 0.09 -6.25
C ASN A 120 24.31 0.76 -4.89
N SER A 121 24.58 2.06 -4.88
CA SER A 121 24.71 2.81 -3.63
C SER A 121 23.36 2.89 -2.91
N GLU A 122 23.38 2.96 -1.57
CA GLU A 122 22.17 3.02 -0.75
C GLU A 122 21.22 4.14 -1.21
N GLU A 123 21.72 5.36 -1.37
CA GLU A 123 20.95 6.50 -1.88
C GLU A 123 20.26 6.21 -3.22
N SER A 124 20.95 5.55 -4.15
CA SER A 124 20.43 5.23 -5.48
C SER A 124 19.31 4.21 -5.41
N ALA A 125 19.50 3.15 -4.62
CA ALA A 125 18.51 2.09 -4.43
C ALA A 125 17.24 2.62 -3.73
N GLU A 126 17.39 3.40 -2.66
CA GLU A 126 16.27 4.02 -1.93
C GLU A 126 15.48 4.99 -2.82
N LYS A 127 16.18 5.78 -3.65
CA LYS A 127 15.53 6.70 -4.60
C LYS A 127 14.74 5.93 -5.66
N ALA A 128 15.30 4.85 -6.20
CA ALA A 128 14.60 3.99 -7.15
C ALA A 128 13.32 3.38 -6.55
N GLY A 129 13.39 2.87 -5.31
CA GLY A 129 12.22 2.37 -4.58
C GLY A 129 11.15 3.44 -4.35
N THR A 130 11.56 4.67 -4.02
CA THR A 130 10.67 5.81 -3.83
C THR A 130 9.96 6.20 -5.12
N LEU A 131 10.70 6.33 -6.22
CA LEU A 131 10.14 6.64 -7.55
C LEU A 131 9.18 5.55 -8.02
N PHE A 132 9.54 4.28 -7.84
CA PHE A 132 8.69 3.14 -8.15
C PHE A 132 7.37 3.19 -7.37
N ARG A 133 7.45 3.39 -6.03
CA ARG A 133 6.27 3.49 -5.16
C ARG A 133 5.34 4.63 -5.58
N ALA A 134 5.89 5.80 -5.88
CA ALA A 134 5.12 6.96 -6.33
C ALA A 134 4.41 6.69 -7.66
N HIS A 135 5.15 6.18 -8.65
CA HIS A 135 4.62 5.87 -9.98
C HIS A 135 3.55 4.78 -9.93
N ASP A 136 3.78 3.70 -9.18
CA ASP A 136 2.84 2.58 -9.07
C ASP A 136 1.51 3.01 -8.42
N ASN A 137 1.57 3.79 -7.32
CA ASN A 137 0.37 4.31 -6.66
C ASN A 137 -0.40 5.33 -7.54
N ALA A 138 0.31 6.17 -8.31
CA ALA A 138 -0.33 7.07 -9.27
C ALA A 138 -1.00 6.29 -10.41
N SER A 139 -0.31 5.28 -10.94
CA SER A 139 -0.83 4.41 -12.00
C SER A 139 -2.04 3.63 -11.52
N LEU A 140 -2.05 3.15 -10.27
CA LEU A 140 -3.18 2.44 -9.67
C LEU A 140 -4.48 3.25 -9.77
N LYS A 141 -4.47 4.54 -9.44
CA LYS A 141 -5.67 5.39 -9.51
C LYS A 141 -6.20 5.50 -10.94
N ILE A 142 -5.31 5.77 -11.89
CA ILE A 142 -5.66 5.92 -13.31
C ILE A 142 -6.18 4.61 -13.91
N LEU A 143 -5.55 3.49 -13.53
CA LEU A 143 -5.94 2.16 -14.01
C LEU A 143 -7.27 1.69 -13.40
N ALA A 144 -7.67 2.21 -12.24
CA ALA A 144 -8.96 1.92 -11.65
C ALA A 144 -10.11 2.46 -12.50
N ASP A 145 -9.92 3.62 -13.15
CA ASP A 145 -10.94 4.27 -14.00
C ASP A 145 -11.24 3.48 -15.27
N VAL A 146 -10.22 2.82 -15.84
CA VAL A 146 -10.34 1.99 -17.05
C VAL A 146 -10.51 0.50 -16.74
N TRP A 147 -10.58 0.12 -15.46
CA TRP A 147 -10.75 -1.26 -15.07
C TRP A 147 -12.12 -1.80 -15.51
N GLY A 148 -12.15 -2.98 -16.14
CA GLY A 148 -13.38 -3.59 -16.68
C GLY A 148 -13.60 -3.37 -18.19
N ASP A 149 -12.80 -2.51 -18.84
CA ASP A 149 -12.63 -2.48 -20.29
C ASP A 149 -11.27 -3.08 -20.64
N ASP A 150 -11.26 -4.34 -21.05
CA ASP A 150 -10.02 -5.11 -21.29
C ASP A 150 -9.09 -4.46 -22.31
N ALA A 151 -9.64 -3.83 -23.35
CA ALA A 151 -8.86 -3.18 -24.40
C ALA A 151 -8.17 -1.92 -23.86
N SER A 152 -8.93 -1.02 -23.25
CA SER A 152 -8.41 0.22 -22.67
C SER A 152 -7.45 -0.06 -21.52
N TYR A 153 -7.75 -1.05 -20.67
CA TYR A 153 -6.90 -1.47 -19.57
C TYR A 153 -5.56 -1.99 -20.09
N GLY A 154 -5.55 -2.84 -21.12
CA GLY A 154 -4.33 -3.39 -21.71
C GLY A 154 -3.44 -2.33 -22.38
N VAL A 155 -4.03 -1.30 -22.98
CA VAL A 155 -3.29 -0.14 -23.52
C VAL A 155 -2.68 0.68 -22.37
N ALA A 156 -3.47 0.99 -21.35
CA ALA A 156 -3.03 1.80 -20.21
C ALA A 156 -1.89 1.15 -19.42
N ILE A 157 -1.95 -0.17 -19.18
CA ILE A 157 -0.88 -0.91 -18.50
C ILE A 157 0.43 -0.85 -19.27
N ARG A 158 0.39 -1.06 -20.60
CA ARG A 158 1.58 -1.01 -21.45
C ARG A 158 2.23 0.37 -21.40
N GLN A 159 1.43 1.42 -21.54
CA GLN A 159 1.93 2.79 -21.46
C GLN A 159 2.59 3.07 -20.11
N ARG A 160 1.93 2.74 -19.00
CA ARG A 160 2.47 2.98 -17.64
C ARG A 160 3.72 2.17 -17.34
N THR A 161 3.82 0.97 -17.89
CA THR A 161 5.04 0.17 -17.77
C THR A 161 6.20 0.84 -18.48
N GLU A 162 5.96 1.42 -19.65
CA GLU A 162 7.00 2.17 -20.38
C GLU A 162 7.36 3.47 -19.66
N ASP A 163 6.37 4.23 -19.18
CA ASP A 163 6.59 5.45 -18.40
C ASP A 163 7.50 5.19 -17.19
N LEU A 164 7.24 4.11 -16.45
CA LEU A 164 8.05 3.71 -15.29
C LEU A 164 9.51 3.44 -15.67
N LYS A 165 9.73 2.69 -16.76
CA LYS A 165 11.09 2.41 -17.25
C LYS A 165 11.83 3.70 -17.57
N GLN A 166 11.16 4.62 -18.27
CA GLN A 166 11.75 5.90 -18.63
C GLN A 166 12.08 6.76 -17.39
N VAL A 167 11.20 6.78 -16.37
CA VAL A 167 11.46 7.46 -15.10
C VAL A 167 12.71 6.92 -14.40
N LEU A 168 12.82 5.59 -14.29
CA LEU A 168 13.95 4.96 -13.61
C LEU A 168 15.27 5.08 -14.40
N MET A 169 15.22 4.98 -15.74
CA MET A 169 16.39 5.16 -16.59
C MET A 169 16.93 6.59 -16.50
N LYS A 170 16.06 7.60 -16.58
CA LYS A 170 16.46 9.01 -16.46
C LYS A 170 17.06 9.32 -15.09
N ASP A 171 16.50 8.74 -14.01
CA ASP A 171 17.07 8.90 -12.68
C ASP A 171 18.48 8.31 -12.59
N LYS A 172 18.69 7.12 -13.15
CA LYS A 172 20.02 6.47 -13.21
C LYS A 172 21.04 7.30 -14.00
N GLU A 173 20.65 7.86 -15.15
CA GLU A 173 21.50 8.76 -15.94
C GLU A 173 21.82 10.08 -15.22
N GLN A 174 20.85 10.62 -14.48
CA GLN A 174 21.08 11.82 -13.69
C GLN A 174 22.08 11.53 -12.56
N GLN A 175 21.93 10.42 -11.86
CA GLN A 175 22.87 10.01 -10.81
C GLN A 175 24.28 9.76 -11.34
N SER A 176 24.44 9.18 -12.53
CA SER A 176 25.78 8.99 -13.11
C SER A 176 26.45 10.32 -13.47
N LYS A 177 25.69 11.28 -14.01
CA LYS A 177 26.19 12.64 -14.31
C LYS A 177 26.64 13.38 -13.05
N LEU A 178 25.86 13.31 -11.97
CA LEU A 178 26.24 13.89 -10.66
C LEU A 178 27.51 13.24 -10.10
N LYS A 179 27.63 11.90 -10.18
CA LYS A 179 28.87 11.22 -9.76
C LYS A 179 30.08 11.65 -10.59
N CYS A 180 29.92 11.86 -11.91
CA CYS A 180 31.01 12.36 -12.76
C CYS A 180 31.39 13.81 -12.48
N SER A 181 30.46 14.68 -12.06
CA SER A 181 30.79 16.06 -11.69
C SER A 181 31.56 16.14 -10.38
N ASP A 182 31.26 15.25 -9.44
CA ASP A 182 31.87 15.25 -8.11
C ASP A 182 33.21 14.48 -8.06
N ALA A 183 33.45 13.56 -9.01
CA ALA A 183 34.68 12.77 -9.12
C ALA A 183 35.05 12.44 -10.60
N PRO A 184 35.72 13.35 -11.32
CA PRO A 184 35.99 13.19 -12.77
C PRO A 184 36.92 12.00 -13.11
N GLU A 185 37.71 11.50 -12.17
CA GLU A 185 38.61 10.34 -12.36
C GLU A 185 37.85 8.99 -12.48
N VAL A 186 36.63 8.89 -11.91
CA VAL A 186 35.87 7.63 -11.85
C VAL A 186 35.19 7.31 -13.19
N CYS A 187 34.98 8.30 -14.05
CA CYS A 187 34.22 8.13 -15.30
C CYS A 187 35.05 7.58 -16.48
N GLN A 188 36.34 7.29 -16.29
CA GLN A 188 37.22 6.78 -17.35
C GLN A 188 37.41 5.24 -17.34
N SER A 189 36.84 4.50 -16.38
CA SER A 189 37.25 3.09 -16.15
C SER A 189 36.15 2.02 -16.19
N THR A 190 34.99 2.23 -16.84
CA THR A 190 34.02 1.13 -16.99
C THR A 190 33.71 0.86 -18.46
N PRO A 191 34.36 -0.13 -19.11
CA PRO A 191 33.77 -0.76 -20.28
C PRO A 191 32.51 -1.50 -19.84
N ALA A 192 31.47 -1.42 -20.66
CA ALA A 192 30.24 -2.18 -20.52
C ALA A 192 30.57 -3.67 -20.37
N ASN A 193 30.33 -4.23 -19.19
CA ASN A 193 30.57 -5.66 -18.96
C ASN A 193 29.52 -6.44 -19.76
N GLU A 194 30.01 -7.16 -20.76
CA GLU A 194 29.39 -8.34 -21.35
C GLU A 194 28.95 -9.27 -20.21
N ILE A 195 27.66 -9.57 -20.15
CA ILE A 195 27.16 -10.70 -19.36
C ILE A 195 26.86 -11.81 -20.36
N ARG A 196 27.74 -12.82 -20.35
CA ARG A 196 27.50 -14.17 -20.88
C ARG A 196 26.66 -14.97 -19.90
#